data_AF-A0A926KNZ0-F1
#
_entry.id   AF-A0A926KNZ0-F1
#
_cell.length_a   1.000
_cell.length_b   1.000
_cell.length_c   1.000
_cell.angle_alpha   90.00
_cell.angle_beta   90.00
_cell.angle_gamma   90.00
#
_symmetry.space_group_name_H-M   'P 1'
#
loop_
_entity.id
_entity.type
_entity.pdbx_description
1 polymer ?
#
loop_
_entity_poly.entity_id
_entity_poly.type
_entity_poly.pdbx_seq_one_letter_code
_entity_poly.pdbx_strand_id
1 'polypeptide(L)'
;MGSVLLWNKWRSVDARWAGLTLFVGGIGNLSNIIDELMESGTIQADAEWARVIFLGYETCSLLYHYGLPYAYINFCLDYTKFFGNRMKRVISYGLAIPLLILLGTTPIYPMLQFNYLLLSLWAGCTLLPGSALLVYCYLKEVHPFVKKERLQLLFCLPIVIWVLFADYILFTNGEQLKWIYMDIIKWLFLITLFFLAAKYGIMGVKLRFKQQNLNHTLHTVSSATQMMNHCMKTEISIISMCVNNICNHPAAKNLDIQENVALIMKATDHLLAMMARLRDQSEDIKLNLQAHRISVLADKAIQVMTPYFSQQQITLSRNYSCDAVMLCDNVQVHEVLVNLFSNAVEAMKSGGKLYIEIYRLKGGVTLSVRDTGVGIPERHFGFIVSPFFTTKDRKTNFGLGLSYVYKVMQAHNGSMEILSKEGKGTAVLLHFPKRKLLDLDRKVSLFGREFANDKPAARR
;
A
#
# COMPACT_ATOMS: atom_id res chain seq x y z
N MET A 1 14.51 20.76 -4.52
CA MET A 1 13.89 19.47 -4.10
C MET A 1 14.37 19.01 -2.72
N GLY A 2 15.68 18.99 -2.44
CA GLY A 2 16.21 18.63 -1.10
C GLY A 2 15.69 19.52 0.04
N SER A 3 15.64 20.84 -0.15
CA SER A 3 15.08 21.81 0.80
C SER A 3 13.60 21.54 1.15
N VAL A 4 12.78 21.22 0.14
CA VAL A 4 11.35 20.88 0.30
C VAL A 4 11.17 19.58 1.09
N LEU A 5 12.04 18.59 0.86
CA LEU A 5 12.04 17.32 1.60
C LEU A 5 12.44 17.51 3.07
N LEU A 6 13.46 18.34 3.32
CA LEU A 6 13.88 18.72 4.67
C LEU A 6 12.78 19.47 5.41
N TRP A 7 12.00 20.32 4.74
CA TRP A 7 10.90 21.07 5.36
C TRP A 7 9.67 20.19 5.67
N ASN A 8 9.22 19.37 4.71
CA ASN A 8 7.95 18.65 4.84
C ASN A 8 8.03 17.32 5.62
N LYS A 9 9.20 16.68 5.69
CA LYS A 9 9.37 15.35 6.32
C LYS A 9 10.48 15.30 7.38
N TRP A 10 10.78 16.44 8.01
CA TRP A 10 11.89 16.59 8.98
C TRP A 10 11.86 15.60 10.17
N ARG A 11 10.69 15.07 10.55
CA ARG A 11 10.58 14.13 11.68
C ARG A 11 11.20 12.75 11.38
N SER A 12 11.24 12.34 10.12
CA SER A 12 11.81 11.03 9.73
C SER A 12 13.33 11.14 9.53
N VAL A 13 14.11 10.20 10.08
CA VAL A 13 15.59 10.25 10.03
C VAL A 13 16.10 9.97 8.61
N ASP A 14 15.50 9.02 7.92
CA ASP A 14 15.75 8.66 6.53
C ASP A 14 15.47 9.82 5.56
N ALA A 15 14.34 10.53 5.76
CA ALA A 15 13.99 11.70 4.96
C ALA A 15 14.94 12.88 5.17
N ARG A 16 15.53 13.01 6.38
CA ARG A 16 16.55 14.01 6.67
C ARG A 16 17.83 13.75 5.88
N TRP A 17 18.36 12.52 5.94
CA TRP A 17 19.58 12.18 5.20
C TRP A 17 19.37 12.18 3.68
N ALA A 18 18.21 11.74 3.20
CA ALA A 18 17.84 11.85 1.78
C ALA A 18 17.76 13.32 1.34
N GLY A 19 17.10 14.16 2.13
CA GLY A 19 16.99 15.59 1.87
C GLY A 19 18.35 16.29 1.85
N LEU A 20 19.23 15.95 2.80
CA LEU A 20 20.59 16.49 2.88
C LEU A 20 21.44 16.06 1.68
N THR A 21 21.38 14.78 1.29
CA THR A 21 22.11 14.26 0.12
C THR A 21 21.71 15.00 -1.15
N LEU A 22 20.40 15.19 -1.37
CA LEU A 22 19.87 15.93 -2.53
C LEU A 22 20.21 17.43 -2.48
N PHE A 23 20.24 18.02 -1.28
CA PHE A 23 20.57 19.43 -1.11
C PHE A 23 22.03 19.69 -1.41
N VAL A 24 22.93 18.92 -0.79
CA VAL A 24 24.38 19.03 -0.99
C VAL A 24 24.75 18.69 -2.45
N GLY A 25 24.15 17.64 -3.03
CA GLY A 25 24.36 17.32 -4.45
C GLY A 25 23.93 18.43 -5.40
N GLY A 26 22.89 19.19 -5.06
CA GLY A 26 22.46 20.35 -5.85
C GLY A 26 23.38 21.57 -5.71
N ILE A 27 24.00 21.76 -4.54
CA ILE A 27 24.94 22.86 -4.27
C ILE A 27 26.22 22.75 -5.11
N GLY A 28 26.69 21.54 -5.42
CA GLY A 28 27.85 21.35 -6.29
C GLY A 28 27.67 21.91 -7.70
N ASN A 29 26.44 21.90 -8.22
CA ASN A 29 26.18 22.53 -9.51
C ASN A 29 26.20 24.07 -9.41
N LEU A 30 25.79 24.61 -8.26
CA LEU A 30 25.85 26.05 -8.01
C LEU A 30 27.31 26.53 -7.90
N SER A 31 28.20 25.78 -7.26
CA SER A 31 29.63 26.15 -7.22
C SER A 31 30.24 26.19 -8.62
N ASN A 32 29.94 25.21 -9.47
CA ASN A 32 30.47 25.18 -10.84
C ASN A 32 29.97 26.37 -11.68
N ILE A 33 28.69 26.74 -11.54
CA ILE A 33 28.13 27.91 -12.24
C ILE A 33 28.79 29.20 -11.75
N ILE A 34 29.06 29.33 -10.44
CA ILE A 34 29.74 30.50 -9.89
C ILE A 34 31.16 30.60 -10.46
N ASP A 35 31.90 29.49 -10.55
CA ASP A 35 33.24 29.41 -11.13
C ASP A 35 33.25 29.89 -12.61
N GLU A 36 32.33 29.34 -13.42
CA GLU A 36 32.22 29.66 -14.85
C GLU A 36 31.83 31.13 -15.09
N LEU A 37 30.95 31.69 -14.25
CA LEU A 37 30.58 33.10 -14.31
C LEU A 37 31.74 34.03 -13.91
N MET A 38 32.62 33.58 -13.03
CA MET A 38 33.82 34.31 -12.63
C MET A 38 34.91 34.25 -13.71
N GLU A 39 35.13 33.08 -14.32
CA GLU A 39 36.09 32.91 -15.42
C GLU A 39 35.68 33.67 -16.69
N SER A 40 34.38 33.70 -17.00
CA SER A 40 33.85 34.40 -18.19
C SER A 40 33.84 35.93 -18.07
N GLY A 41 34.18 36.49 -16.90
CA GLY A 41 34.18 37.93 -16.64
C GLY A 41 32.78 38.58 -16.68
N THR A 42 31.71 37.77 -16.63
CA THR A 42 30.32 38.24 -16.66
C THR A 42 29.90 38.91 -15.34
N ILE A 43 30.53 38.54 -14.23
CA ILE A 43 30.35 39.20 -12.94
C ILE A 43 31.45 40.26 -12.77
N GLN A 44 31.16 41.51 -13.16
CA GLN A 44 31.93 42.69 -12.73
C GLN A 44 31.51 43.06 -11.31
N ALA A 45 32.06 42.36 -10.32
CA ALA A 45 31.79 42.64 -8.91
C ALA A 45 32.84 43.62 -8.36
N ASP A 46 32.38 44.63 -7.61
CA ASP A 46 33.26 45.43 -6.75
C ASP A 46 34.04 44.51 -5.79
N ALA A 47 35.20 44.98 -5.29
CA ALA A 47 36.11 44.18 -4.47
C ALA A 47 35.45 43.51 -3.24
N GLU A 48 34.39 44.11 -2.68
CA GLU A 48 33.61 43.50 -1.58
C GLU A 48 32.70 42.36 -2.06
N TRP A 49 31.96 42.56 -3.16
CA TRP A 49 31.09 41.54 -3.72
C TRP A 49 31.88 40.35 -4.27
N ALA A 50 33.06 40.59 -4.83
CA ALA A 50 33.96 39.52 -5.27
C ALA A 50 34.31 38.59 -4.10
N ARG A 51 34.66 39.13 -2.92
CA ARG A 51 34.98 38.33 -1.73
C ARG A 51 33.80 37.49 -1.25
N VAL A 52 32.59 38.05 -1.26
CA VAL A 52 31.37 37.32 -0.88
C VAL A 52 31.08 36.18 -1.85
N ILE A 53 31.27 36.41 -3.15
CA ILE A 53 31.08 35.38 -4.18
C ILE A 53 32.13 34.28 -4.06
N PHE A 54 33.42 34.62 -3.86
CA PHE A 54 34.50 33.65 -3.62
C PHE A 54 34.22 32.81 -2.37
N LEU A 55 33.84 33.44 -1.25
CA LEU A 55 33.49 32.72 -0.02
C LEU A 55 32.28 31.78 -0.24
N GLY A 56 31.30 32.24 -1.04
CA GLY A 56 30.15 31.44 -1.45
C GLY A 56 30.56 30.21 -2.26
N TYR A 57 31.44 30.38 -3.26
CA TYR A 57 32.02 29.30 -4.05
C TYR A 57 32.75 28.29 -3.17
N GLU A 58 33.69 28.75 -2.34
CA GLU A 58 34.48 27.87 -1.47
C GLU A 58 33.61 27.05 -0.53
N THR A 59 32.64 27.70 0.10
CA THR A 59 31.70 27.03 1.01
C THR A 59 30.87 25.98 0.28
N CYS A 60 30.36 26.30 -0.91
CA CYS A 60 29.58 25.38 -1.72
C CYS A 60 30.42 24.19 -2.19
N SER A 61 31.64 24.45 -2.67
CA SER A 61 32.59 23.44 -3.14
C SER A 61 33.02 22.49 -2.01
N LEU A 62 33.31 23.02 -0.83
CA LEU A 62 33.65 22.20 0.35
C LEU A 62 32.46 21.34 0.80
N LEU A 63 31.26 21.92 0.90
CA LEU A 63 30.06 21.19 1.27
C LEU A 63 29.78 20.05 0.28
N TYR A 64 29.95 20.30 -1.02
CA TYR A 64 29.75 19.30 -2.06
C TYR A 64 30.72 18.13 -1.94
N HIS A 65 32.02 18.39 -2.08
CA HIS A 65 33.07 17.37 -2.20
C HIS A 65 33.23 16.53 -0.91
N TYR A 66 33.02 17.14 0.26
CA TYR A 66 33.17 16.47 1.53
C TYR A 66 31.84 15.96 2.09
N GLY A 67 30.77 16.75 1.96
CA GLY A 67 29.48 16.46 2.57
C GLY A 67 28.62 15.47 1.79
N LEU A 68 28.71 15.42 0.45
CA LEU A 68 27.88 14.52 -0.37
C LEU A 68 28.14 13.04 -0.04
N PRO A 69 29.41 12.55 -0.02
CA PRO A 69 29.66 11.15 0.26
C PRO A 69 29.26 10.75 1.68
N TYR A 70 29.43 11.65 2.65
CA TYR A 70 29.00 11.47 4.04
C TYR A 70 27.48 11.40 4.20
N ALA A 71 26.74 12.31 3.55
CA ALA A 71 25.29 12.34 3.61
C ALA A 71 24.69 11.08 2.96
N TYR A 72 25.25 10.66 1.82
CA TYR A 72 24.78 9.49 1.07
C TYR A 72 24.93 8.19 1.87
N ILE A 73 26.09 7.92 2.48
CA ILE A 73 26.28 6.69 3.25
C ILE A 73 25.34 6.64 4.47
N ASN A 74 25.12 7.78 5.14
CA ASN A 74 24.18 7.85 6.26
C ASN A 74 22.74 7.63 5.80
N PHE A 75 22.35 8.14 4.64
CA PHE A 75 21.07 7.82 4.00
C PHE A 75 20.93 6.32 3.75
N CYS A 76 21.92 5.68 3.14
CA CYS A 76 21.91 4.24 2.86
C CYS A 76 21.81 3.40 4.14
N LEU A 77 22.58 3.75 5.18
CA LEU A 77 22.55 3.07 6.47
C LEU A 77 21.17 3.18 7.15
N ASP A 78 20.53 4.35 7.07
CA ASP A 78 19.24 4.52 7.72
C ASP A 78 18.10 3.85 6.96
N TYR A 79 18.06 4.05 5.64
CA TYR A 79 17.05 3.51 4.75
C TYR A 79 16.99 1.97 4.74
N THR A 80 18.16 1.32 4.68
CA THR A 80 18.25 -0.15 4.57
C THR A 80 17.85 -0.88 5.85
N LYS A 81 17.88 -0.19 7.00
CA LYS A 81 17.61 -0.74 8.35
C LYS A 81 18.36 -2.05 8.63
N PHE A 82 19.45 -2.30 7.92
CA PHE A 82 20.24 -3.52 8.03
C PHE A 82 20.99 -3.58 9.37
N PHE A 83 21.46 -2.43 9.84
CA PHE A 83 22.17 -2.28 11.10
C PHE A 83 21.27 -1.73 12.21
N GLY A 84 21.50 -2.15 13.46
CA GLY A 84 20.87 -1.54 14.63
C GLY A 84 21.39 -0.12 14.92
N ASN A 85 20.62 0.68 15.67
CA ASN A 85 20.91 2.10 15.93
C ASN A 85 22.29 2.37 16.57
N ARG A 86 22.84 1.43 17.34
CA ARG A 86 24.19 1.54 17.92
C ARG A 86 25.26 1.47 16.84
N MET A 87 25.17 0.47 15.95
CA MET A 87 26.14 0.27 14.88
C MET A 87 26.09 1.39 13.84
N LYS A 88 24.89 1.88 13.49
CA LYS A 88 24.74 3.04 12.60
C LYS A 88 25.51 4.26 13.12
N ARG A 89 25.39 4.57 14.42
CA ARG A 89 26.10 5.69 15.06
C ARG A 89 27.62 5.49 15.05
N VAL A 90 28.10 4.28 15.35
CA VAL A 90 29.54 3.97 15.31
C VAL A 90 30.11 4.20 13.91
N ILE A 91 29.44 3.70 12.86
CA ILE A 91 29.89 3.91 11.47
C ILE A 91 29.83 5.39 11.10
N SER A 92 28.73 6.07 11.42
CA SER A 92 28.52 7.50 11.10
C SER A 92 29.54 8.42 11.76
N TYR A 93 29.83 8.22 13.05
CA TYR A 93 30.84 9.00 13.76
C TYR A 93 32.27 8.60 13.39
N GLY A 94 32.50 7.31 13.10
CA GLY A 94 33.79 6.84 12.59
C GLY A 94 34.16 7.49 11.26
N LEU A 95 33.19 7.60 10.34
CA LEU A 95 33.39 8.27 9.04
C LEU A 95 33.51 9.79 9.15
N ALA A 96 33.07 10.41 10.25
CA ALA A 96 33.28 11.84 10.48
C ALA A 96 34.75 12.18 10.78
N ILE A 97 35.56 11.22 11.26
CA ILE A 97 36.97 11.45 11.59
C ILE A 97 37.81 11.68 10.32
N PRO A 98 37.80 10.80 9.29
CA PRO A 98 38.45 11.07 8.01
C PRO A 98 37.98 12.37 7.35
N LEU A 99 36.68 12.68 7.44
CA LEU A 99 36.09 13.91 6.92
C LEU A 99 36.75 15.16 7.54
N LEU A 100 36.91 15.20 8.87
CA LEU A 100 37.55 16.31 9.56
C LEU A 100 39.04 16.42 9.24
N ILE A 101 39.73 15.28 9.11
CA ILE A 101 41.14 15.25 8.71
C ILE A 101 41.30 15.85 7.31
N LEU A 102 40.48 15.41 6.36
CA LEU A 102 40.53 15.91 4.98
C LEU A 102 40.28 17.42 4.93
N LEU A 103 39.26 17.90 5.64
CA LEU A 103 38.95 19.32 5.75
C LEU A 103 40.14 20.12 6.32
N GLY A 104 40.79 19.61 7.37
CA GLY A 104 41.97 20.24 7.98
C GLY A 104 43.22 20.24 7.10
N THR A 105 43.34 19.30 6.15
CA THR A 105 44.45 19.22 5.20
C THR A 105 44.21 20.00 3.90
N THR A 106 43.02 20.56 3.71
CA THR A 106 42.66 21.26 2.47
C THR A 106 43.13 22.70 2.54
N PRO A 107 44.06 23.15 1.68
CA PRO A 107 44.46 24.54 1.62
C PRO A 107 43.29 25.37 1.06
N ILE A 108 42.77 26.27 1.89
CA ILE A 108 41.68 27.21 1.53
C ILE A 108 42.27 28.52 0.98
N TYR A 109 43.44 28.95 1.46
CA TYR A 109 44.12 30.19 1.07
C TYR A 109 45.51 29.88 0.49
N PRO A 110 45.99 30.55 -0.59
CA PRO A 110 45.39 31.68 -1.31
C PRO A 110 44.32 31.31 -2.36
N MET A 111 44.22 30.03 -2.73
CA MET A 111 43.13 29.48 -3.54
C MET A 111 42.80 28.08 -3.07
N LEU A 112 41.51 27.72 -3.10
CA LEU A 112 41.03 26.40 -2.74
C LEU A 112 41.62 25.32 -3.67
N GLN A 113 42.38 24.38 -3.11
CA GLN A 113 42.91 23.24 -3.87
C GLN A 113 42.56 21.91 -3.21
N PHE A 114 41.84 21.07 -3.96
CA PHE A 114 41.48 19.73 -3.52
C PHE A 114 42.59 18.72 -3.84
N ASN A 115 42.94 17.90 -2.86
CA ASN A 115 43.69 16.68 -3.12
C ASN A 115 42.73 15.60 -3.63
N TYR A 116 42.52 15.55 -4.94
CA TYR A 116 41.58 14.63 -5.58
C TYR A 116 41.92 13.14 -5.38
N LEU A 117 43.19 12.80 -5.13
CA LEU A 117 43.58 11.43 -4.79
C LEU A 117 42.98 11.02 -3.44
N LEU A 118 43.15 11.85 -2.41
CA LEU A 118 42.54 11.60 -1.09
C LEU A 118 41.01 11.68 -1.15
N LEU A 119 40.48 12.60 -1.96
CA LEU A 119 39.05 12.80 -2.10
C LEU A 119 38.37 11.63 -2.83
N SER A 120 39.01 11.06 -3.85
CA SER A 120 38.51 9.87 -4.56
C SER A 120 38.52 8.63 -3.68
N LEU A 121 39.53 8.47 -2.81
CA LEU A 121 39.53 7.42 -1.78
C LEU A 121 38.38 7.62 -0.79
N TRP A 122 38.16 8.85 -0.31
CA TRP A 122 37.05 9.20 0.58
C TRP A 122 35.68 8.89 -0.04
N ALA A 123 35.45 9.36 -1.26
CA ALA A 123 34.22 9.13 -1.99
C ALA A 123 34.02 7.65 -2.32
N GLY A 124 35.07 6.95 -2.75
CA GLY A 124 35.03 5.52 -3.02
C GLY A 124 34.66 4.69 -1.80
N CYS A 125 35.29 4.96 -0.65
CA CYS A 125 35.05 4.25 0.62
C CYS A 125 33.67 4.51 1.23
N THR A 126 32.91 5.49 0.74
CA THR A 126 31.59 5.84 1.27
C THR A 126 30.47 5.58 0.26
N LEU A 127 30.62 6.02 -0.99
CA LEU A 127 29.63 5.85 -2.05
C LEU A 127 29.49 4.39 -2.50
N LEU A 128 30.58 3.63 -2.63
CA LEU A 128 30.52 2.23 -3.09
C LEU A 128 29.87 1.31 -2.04
N PRO A 129 30.25 1.34 -0.75
CA PRO A 129 29.58 0.51 0.26
C PRO A 129 28.11 0.87 0.45
N GLY A 130 27.75 2.16 0.40
CA GLY A 130 26.36 2.61 0.46
C GLY A 130 25.53 2.04 -0.69
N SER A 131 26.09 2.09 -1.90
CA SER A 131 25.48 1.54 -3.12
C SER A 131 25.35 0.01 -3.07
N ALA A 132 26.39 -0.70 -2.61
CA ALA A 132 26.36 -2.15 -2.43
C ALA A 132 25.28 -2.58 -1.43
N LEU A 133 25.08 -1.81 -0.35
CA LEU A 133 24.05 -2.07 0.64
C LEU A 133 22.63 -1.94 0.05
N LEU A 134 22.38 -0.95 -0.81
CA LEU A 134 21.11 -0.80 -1.52
C LEU A 134 20.83 -2.00 -2.44
N VAL A 135 21.84 -2.44 -3.21
CA VAL A 135 21.74 -3.61 -4.08
C VAL A 135 21.46 -4.87 -3.27
N TYR A 136 22.20 -5.10 -2.19
CA TYR A 136 22.00 -6.24 -1.30
C TYR A 136 20.57 -6.29 -0.74
N CYS A 137 20.05 -5.16 -0.25
CA CYS A 137 18.69 -5.06 0.25
C CYS A 137 17.64 -5.31 -0.84
N TYR A 138 17.88 -4.91 -2.09
CA TYR A 138 16.98 -5.24 -3.18
C TYR A 138 16.98 -6.74 -3.50
N LEU A 139 18.16 -7.36 -3.59
CA LEU A 139 18.31 -8.79 -3.91
C LEU A 139 17.65 -9.69 -2.88
N LYS A 140 17.74 -9.32 -1.59
CA LYS A 140 17.16 -10.08 -0.47
C LYS A 140 15.64 -9.87 -0.31
N GLU A 141 15.03 -8.88 -0.96
CA GLU A 141 13.62 -8.57 -0.78
C GLU A 141 12.72 -9.57 -1.52
N VAL A 142 11.78 -10.16 -0.76
CA VAL A 142 10.83 -11.17 -1.26
C VAL A 142 9.47 -10.52 -1.54
N HIS A 143 9.09 -9.48 -0.79
CA HIS A 143 7.76 -8.90 -0.90
C HIS A 143 7.64 -8.02 -2.18
N PRO A 144 6.71 -8.31 -3.12
CA PRO A 144 6.66 -7.65 -4.43
C PRO A 144 6.51 -6.13 -4.37
N PHE A 145 5.70 -5.63 -3.43
CA PHE A 145 5.47 -4.19 -3.26
C PHE A 145 6.74 -3.44 -2.79
N VAL A 146 7.40 -3.96 -1.75
CA VAL A 146 8.62 -3.37 -1.18
C VAL A 146 9.80 -3.49 -2.15
N LYS A 147 9.86 -4.61 -2.88
CA LYS A 147 10.87 -4.84 -3.92
C LYS A 147 10.79 -3.79 -5.04
N LYS A 148 9.58 -3.38 -5.43
CA LYS A 148 9.36 -2.31 -6.41
C LYS A 148 9.82 -0.94 -5.89
N GLU A 149 9.58 -0.64 -4.62
CA GLU A 149 10.06 0.60 -3.98
C GLU A 149 11.59 0.63 -3.92
N ARG A 150 12.22 -0.49 -3.54
CA ARG A 150 13.70 -0.63 -3.52
C ARG A 150 14.30 -0.53 -4.92
N LEU A 151 13.64 -1.10 -5.93
CA LEU A 151 14.07 -0.99 -7.32
C LEU A 151 14.13 0.47 -7.80
N GLN A 152 13.17 1.31 -7.37
CA GLN A 152 13.16 2.73 -7.72
C GLN A 152 14.36 3.49 -7.15
N LEU A 153 14.85 3.09 -5.98
CA LEU A 153 16.05 3.68 -5.40
C LEU A 153 17.33 3.25 -6.10
N LEU A 154 17.36 2.07 -6.73
CA LEU A 154 18.51 1.68 -7.55
C LEU A 154 18.72 2.60 -8.77
N PHE A 155 17.73 3.45 -9.13
CA PHE A 155 17.93 4.49 -10.14
C PHE A 155 18.88 5.61 -9.71
N CYS A 156 19.21 5.73 -8.43
CA CYS A 156 20.27 6.66 -8.02
C CYS A 156 21.67 6.09 -8.28
N LEU A 157 21.84 4.77 -8.47
CA LEU A 157 23.16 4.16 -8.62
C LEU A 157 23.95 4.68 -9.83
N PRO A 158 23.37 4.83 -11.04
CA PRO A 158 24.09 5.42 -12.16
C PRO A 158 24.52 6.87 -11.86
N ILE A 159 23.71 7.63 -11.11
CA ILE A 159 24.02 9.00 -10.71
C ILE A 159 25.22 9.02 -9.76
N VAL A 160 25.23 8.11 -8.78
CA VAL A 160 26.31 8.00 -7.80
C VAL A 160 27.61 7.53 -8.45
N ILE A 161 27.53 6.57 -9.39
CA ILE A 161 28.69 6.12 -10.17
C ILE A 161 29.21 7.26 -11.06
N TRP A 162 28.32 8.03 -11.68
CA TRP A 162 28.69 9.19 -12.47
C TRP A 162 29.41 10.23 -11.62
N VAL A 163 28.83 10.64 -10.49
CA VAL A 163 29.45 11.58 -9.54
C VAL A 163 30.84 11.09 -9.10
N LEU A 164 30.97 9.83 -8.68
CA LEU A 164 32.25 9.24 -8.27
C LEU A 164 33.30 9.34 -9.39
N PHE A 165 32.91 9.07 -10.64
CA PHE A 165 33.85 9.10 -11.75
C PHE A 165 34.16 10.52 -12.22
N ALA A 166 33.12 11.33 -12.45
CA ALA A 166 33.19 12.68 -12.99
C ALA A 166 33.89 13.67 -12.07
N ASP A 167 33.54 13.65 -10.78
CA ASP A 167 33.91 14.73 -9.85
C ASP A 167 35.08 14.33 -8.93
N TYR A 168 35.43 13.04 -8.86
CA TYR A 168 36.52 12.57 -8.00
C TYR A 168 37.63 11.89 -8.79
N ILE A 169 37.33 10.87 -9.60
CA ILE A 169 38.35 10.07 -10.30
C ILE A 169 38.97 10.83 -11.47
N LEU A 170 38.17 11.52 -12.29
CA LEU A 170 38.69 12.17 -13.49
C LEU A 170 39.66 13.31 -13.15
N PHE A 171 39.42 13.99 -12.02
CA PHE A 171 40.29 15.06 -11.52
C PHE A 171 41.64 14.57 -10.97
N THR A 172 41.84 13.26 -10.70
CA THR A 172 43.16 12.75 -10.28
C THR A 172 44.17 12.69 -11.44
N ASN A 173 43.69 12.62 -12.69
CA ASN A 173 44.54 12.37 -13.87
C ASN A 173 44.86 13.63 -14.68
N GLY A 174 44.58 14.83 -14.13
CA GLY A 174 44.83 16.11 -14.77
C GLY A 174 43.73 16.59 -15.71
N GLU A 175 43.70 17.91 -15.97
CA GLU A 175 42.61 18.57 -16.71
C GLU A 175 42.46 18.14 -18.19
N GLN A 176 43.50 17.59 -18.82
CA GLN A 176 43.44 17.23 -20.24
C GLN A 176 42.57 16.00 -20.53
N LEU A 177 42.58 14.99 -19.65
CA LEU A 177 41.68 13.84 -19.80
C LEU A 177 40.21 14.22 -19.54
N LYS A 178 39.98 15.27 -18.72
CA LYS A 178 38.64 15.72 -18.34
C LYS A 178 37.78 16.00 -19.56
N TRP A 179 38.25 16.84 -20.47
CA TRP A 179 37.48 17.27 -21.64
C TRP A 179 37.13 16.13 -22.60
N ILE A 180 38.07 15.19 -22.83
CA ILE A 180 37.88 14.07 -23.77
C ILE A 180 36.84 13.08 -23.24
N TYR A 181 36.92 12.71 -21.97
CA TYR A 181 36.05 11.69 -21.40
C TYR A 181 34.71 12.24 -20.88
N MET A 182 34.65 13.53 -20.53
CA MET A 182 33.43 14.16 -20.00
C MET A 182 32.23 14.02 -20.95
N ASP A 183 32.41 14.30 -22.23
CA ASP A 183 31.28 14.29 -23.17
C ASP A 183 30.79 12.87 -23.45
N ILE A 184 31.71 11.92 -23.64
CA ILE A 184 31.38 10.50 -23.82
C ILE A 184 30.61 9.96 -22.60
N ILE A 185 31.08 10.29 -21.40
CA ILE A 185 30.50 9.81 -20.14
C ILE A 185 29.16 10.49 -19.85
N LYS A 186 29.01 11.78 -20.13
CA LYS A 186 27.73 12.51 -20.04
C LYS A 186 26.67 11.87 -20.94
N TRP A 187 27.02 11.56 -22.19
CA TRP A 187 26.11 10.88 -23.11
C TRP A 187 25.76 9.47 -22.65
N LEU A 188 26.73 8.69 -22.19
CA LEU A 188 26.49 7.35 -21.66
C LEU A 188 25.58 7.37 -20.41
N PHE A 189 25.77 8.36 -19.54
CA PHE A 189 24.91 8.60 -18.38
C PHE A 189 23.48 9.00 -18.81
N LEU A 190 23.32 9.95 -19.75
CA LEU A 190 22.02 10.35 -20.28
C LEU A 190 21.28 9.19 -20.94
N ILE A 191 21.97 8.36 -21.72
CA ILE A 191 21.41 7.15 -22.35
C ILE A 191 20.97 6.14 -21.27
N THR A 192 21.80 5.93 -20.25
CA THR A 192 21.47 5.02 -19.14
C THR A 192 20.26 5.52 -18.37
N LEU A 193 20.19 6.82 -18.07
CA LEU A 193 19.08 7.46 -17.39
C LEU A 193 17.80 7.41 -18.24
N PHE A 194 17.90 7.64 -19.56
CA PHE A 194 16.81 7.50 -20.52
C PHE A 194 16.31 6.05 -20.61
N PHE A 195 17.20 5.07 -20.64
CA PHE A 195 16.81 3.66 -20.69
C PHE A 195 16.12 3.21 -19.40
N LEU A 196 16.63 3.63 -18.24
CA LEU A 196 16.01 3.38 -16.94
C LEU A 196 14.66 4.08 -16.83
N ALA A 197 14.58 5.33 -17.29
CA ALA A 197 13.36 6.11 -17.43
C ALA A 197 12.32 5.43 -18.31
N ALA A 198 12.70 4.93 -19.48
CA ALA A 198 11.81 4.28 -20.43
C ALA A 198 11.35 2.91 -19.92
N LYS A 199 12.26 2.11 -19.35
CA LYS A 199 11.98 0.75 -18.88
C LYS A 199 11.15 0.75 -17.59
N TYR A 200 11.37 1.71 -16.69
CA TYR A 200 10.79 1.69 -15.35
C TYR A 200 9.92 2.91 -14.99
N GLY A 201 9.97 3.97 -15.78
CA GLY A 201 9.24 5.23 -15.55
C GLY A 201 9.99 6.18 -14.62
N ILE A 202 10.17 7.43 -15.04
CA ILE A 202 10.66 8.52 -14.17
C ILE A 202 9.48 8.97 -13.29
N MET A 203 9.68 9.04 -11.96
CA MET A 203 8.78 9.72 -10.99
C MET A 203 7.32 9.89 -11.46
N GLY A 204 6.56 8.80 -11.59
CA GLY A 204 5.12 8.88 -11.87
C GLY A 204 4.71 9.05 -13.34
N VAL A 205 5.63 9.05 -14.32
CA VAL A 205 5.32 9.06 -15.76
C VAL A 205 5.24 7.64 -16.34
N LYS A 206 4.74 6.68 -15.54
CA LYS A 206 3.61 5.91 -16.06
C LYS A 206 2.38 6.71 -15.66
N LEU A 207 1.97 7.61 -16.55
CA LEU A 207 0.62 8.17 -16.64
C LEU A 207 -0.37 7.05 -17.00
N ARG A 208 -0.33 5.97 -16.22
CA ARG A 208 -1.23 4.83 -16.21
C ARG A 208 -1.22 4.32 -14.77
N PHE A 209 -2.39 4.42 -14.14
CA PHE A 209 -2.76 3.82 -12.84
C PHE A 209 -2.72 4.67 -11.56
N LYS A 210 -2.88 6.00 -11.62
CA LYS A 210 -3.65 6.72 -10.57
C LYS A 210 -5.02 7.20 -11.05
N GLN A 211 -5.30 7.00 -12.34
CA GLN A 211 -6.65 6.99 -12.90
C GLN A 211 -7.28 5.59 -12.79
N GLN A 212 -6.84 4.77 -11.83
CA GLN A 212 -7.48 3.49 -11.53
C GLN A 212 -8.44 3.63 -10.35
N ASN A 213 -8.32 4.66 -9.49
CA ASN A 213 -9.36 4.95 -8.51
C ASN A 213 -10.43 5.87 -9.10
N LEU A 214 -10.09 6.97 -9.79
CA LEU A 214 -11.12 7.90 -10.29
C LEU A 214 -11.96 7.31 -11.44
N ASN A 215 -11.37 6.61 -12.42
CA ASN A 215 -12.16 5.91 -13.44
C ASN A 215 -12.86 4.68 -12.86
N HIS A 216 -12.31 4.00 -11.85
CA HIS A 216 -13.04 2.89 -11.21
C HIS A 216 -14.21 3.42 -10.38
N THR A 217 -14.07 4.48 -9.59
CA THR A 217 -15.20 5.09 -8.88
C THR A 217 -16.23 5.67 -9.87
N LEU A 218 -15.81 6.35 -10.94
CA LEU A 218 -16.73 6.84 -11.98
C LEU A 218 -17.41 5.70 -12.75
N HIS A 219 -16.69 4.64 -13.14
CA HIS A 219 -17.29 3.47 -13.77
C HIS A 219 -18.15 2.69 -12.77
N THR A 220 -17.79 2.59 -11.50
CA THR A 220 -18.55 1.88 -10.47
C THR A 220 -19.82 2.64 -10.13
N VAL A 221 -19.77 3.96 -9.99
CA VAL A 221 -20.93 4.84 -9.80
C VAL A 221 -21.80 4.87 -11.06
N SER A 222 -21.21 5.05 -12.25
CA SER A 222 -21.96 5.02 -13.52
C SER A 222 -22.60 3.66 -13.78
N SER A 223 -21.91 2.55 -13.47
CA SER A 223 -22.46 1.19 -13.60
C SER A 223 -23.55 0.95 -12.55
N ALA A 224 -23.38 1.45 -11.32
CA ALA A 224 -24.42 1.41 -10.28
C ALA A 224 -25.70 2.09 -10.75
N THR A 225 -25.58 3.34 -11.22
CA THR A 225 -26.71 4.15 -11.67
C THR A 225 -27.38 3.53 -12.90
N GLN A 226 -26.60 3.00 -13.84
CA GLN A 226 -27.13 2.38 -15.06
C GLN A 226 -27.84 1.05 -14.76
N MET A 227 -27.29 0.23 -13.85
CA MET A 227 -27.93 -0.99 -13.38
C MET A 227 -29.19 -0.70 -12.55
N MET A 228 -29.15 0.32 -11.69
CA MET A 228 -30.30 0.81 -10.92
C MET A 228 -31.43 1.25 -11.85
N ASN A 229 -31.12 2.10 -12.83
CA ASN A 229 -32.10 2.55 -13.82
C ASN A 229 -32.69 1.37 -14.61
N HIS A 230 -31.88 0.37 -14.97
CA HIS A 230 -32.37 -0.81 -15.67
C HIS A 230 -33.32 -1.65 -14.79
N CYS A 231 -32.92 -1.95 -13.54
CA CYS A 231 -33.73 -2.75 -12.63
C CYS A 231 -35.01 -2.02 -12.23
N MET A 232 -34.93 -0.73 -11.88
CA MET A 232 -36.10 0.12 -11.63
C MET A 232 -37.06 0.10 -12.81
N LYS A 233 -36.57 0.31 -14.04
CA LYS A 233 -37.42 0.23 -15.24
C LYS A 233 -38.09 -1.14 -15.38
N THR A 234 -37.37 -2.23 -15.12
CA THR A 234 -37.91 -3.59 -15.22
C THR A 234 -39.03 -3.83 -14.20
N GLU A 235 -38.79 -3.55 -12.92
CA GLU A 235 -39.78 -3.79 -11.87
C GLU A 235 -40.99 -2.85 -12.00
N ILE A 236 -40.77 -1.57 -12.34
CA ILE A 236 -41.85 -0.60 -12.63
C ILE A 236 -42.67 -1.06 -13.83
N SER A 237 -42.04 -1.65 -14.85
CA SER A 237 -42.76 -2.16 -16.02
C SER A 237 -43.62 -3.38 -15.67
N ILE A 238 -43.13 -4.28 -14.81
CA ILE A 238 -43.91 -5.43 -14.29
C ILE A 238 -45.11 -4.93 -13.48
N ILE A 239 -44.88 -3.99 -12.56
CA ILE A 239 -45.95 -3.39 -11.76
C ILE A 239 -46.98 -2.71 -12.68
N SER A 240 -46.53 -1.91 -13.64
CA SER A 240 -47.42 -1.20 -14.58
C SER A 240 -48.22 -2.17 -15.43
N MET A 241 -47.59 -3.25 -15.91
CA MET A 241 -48.25 -4.31 -16.68
C MET A 241 -49.32 -5.02 -15.83
N CYS A 242 -48.99 -5.44 -14.61
CA CYS A 242 -49.93 -6.11 -13.70
C CYS A 242 -51.09 -5.18 -13.32
N VAL A 243 -50.83 -3.92 -13.01
CA VAL A 243 -51.87 -2.92 -12.74
C VAL A 243 -52.77 -2.72 -13.95
N ASN A 244 -52.20 -2.59 -15.15
CA ASN A 244 -52.96 -2.43 -16.39
C ASN A 244 -53.81 -3.67 -16.71
N ASN A 245 -53.30 -4.87 -16.45
CA ASN A 245 -54.06 -6.12 -16.59
C ASN A 245 -55.25 -6.18 -15.61
N ILE A 246 -55.05 -5.75 -14.36
CA ILE A 246 -56.14 -5.69 -13.37
C ILE A 246 -57.19 -4.64 -13.76
N CYS A 247 -56.76 -3.45 -14.22
CA CYS A 247 -57.67 -2.37 -14.59
C CYS A 247 -58.46 -2.63 -15.88
N ASN A 248 -57.84 -3.26 -16.90
CA ASN A 248 -58.46 -3.45 -18.22
C ASN A 248 -59.24 -4.77 -18.36
N HIS A 249 -59.18 -5.66 -17.35
CA HIS A 249 -59.98 -6.89 -17.31
C HIS A 249 -60.82 -6.95 -16.03
N PRO A 250 -61.93 -6.19 -15.96
CA PRO A 250 -62.87 -6.22 -14.82
C PRO A 250 -63.58 -7.59 -14.64
N ALA A 251 -63.43 -8.51 -15.59
CA ALA A 251 -63.92 -9.90 -15.52
C ALA A 251 -62.80 -10.95 -15.29
N ALA A 252 -61.57 -10.52 -14.98
CA ALA A 252 -60.47 -11.44 -14.64
C ALA A 252 -60.85 -12.31 -13.43
N LYS A 253 -60.46 -13.59 -13.44
CA LYS A 253 -60.76 -14.49 -12.31
C LYS A 253 -60.02 -14.00 -11.06
N ASN A 254 -60.58 -14.27 -9.88
CA ASN A 254 -59.90 -13.97 -8.60
C ASN A 254 -58.47 -14.54 -8.54
N LEU A 255 -58.22 -15.69 -9.18
CA LEU A 255 -56.88 -16.28 -9.31
C LEU A 255 -55.91 -15.38 -10.11
N ASP A 256 -56.34 -14.79 -11.23
CA ASP A 256 -55.49 -13.93 -12.07
C ASP A 256 -55.14 -12.63 -11.33
N ILE A 257 -56.09 -12.08 -10.57
CA ILE A 257 -55.84 -10.89 -9.73
C ILE A 257 -54.85 -11.23 -8.62
N GLN A 258 -55.03 -12.36 -7.93
CA GLN A 258 -54.12 -12.80 -6.87
C GLN A 258 -52.69 -13.05 -7.40
N GLU A 259 -52.55 -13.64 -8.59
CA GLU A 259 -51.25 -13.85 -9.22
C GLU A 259 -50.57 -12.53 -9.60
N ASN A 260 -51.32 -11.59 -10.20
CA ASN A 260 -50.80 -10.25 -10.51
C ASN A 260 -50.39 -9.48 -9.23
N VAL A 261 -51.17 -9.58 -8.15
CA VAL A 261 -50.83 -8.97 -6.85
C VAL A 261 -49.58 -9.60 -6.25
N ALA A 262 -49.43 -10.93 -6.33
CA ALA A 262 -48.23 -11.62 -5.86
C ALA A 262 -46.98 -11.22 -6.66
N LEU A 263 -47.11 -11.03 -7.98
CA LEU A 263 -46.03 -10.52 -8.83
C LEU A 263 -45.65 -9.08 -8.50
N ILE A 264 -46.63 -8.21 -8.22
CA ILE A 264 -46.39 -6.83 -7.75
C ILE A 264 -45.62 -6.87 -6.43
N MET A 265 -46.07 -7.64 -5.44
CA MET A 265 -45.37 -7.75 -4.15
C MET A 265 -43.92 -8.21 -4.35
N LYS A 266 -43.70 -9.25 -5.16
CA LYS A 266 -42.36 -9.76 -5.45
C LYS A 266 -41.46 -8.72 -6.12
N ALA A 267 -41.99 -7.95 -7.07
CA ALA A 267 -41.29 -6.84 -7.71
C ALA A 267 -40.92 -5.73 -6.72
N THR A 268 -41.83 -5.43 -5.80
CA THR A 268 -41.63 -4.40 -4.76
C THR A 268 -40.57 -4.81 -3.75
N ASP A 269 -40.61 -6.06 -3.28
CA ASP A 269 -39.61 -6.64 -2.38
C ASP A 269 -38.22 -6.64 -3.03
N HIS A 270 -38.17 -6.96 -4.32
CA HIS A 270 -36.93 -6.94 -5.09
C HIS A 270 -36.32 -5.52 -5.19
N LEU A 271 -37.17 -4.50 -5.44
CA LEU A 271 -36.76 -3.09 -5.45
C LEU A 271 -36.22 -2.62 -4.10
N LEU A 272 -36.91 -2.96 -3.00
CA LEU A 272 -36.49 -2.60 -1.65
C LEU A 272 -35.17 -3.25 -1.27
N ALA A 273 -34.98 -4.53 -1.60
CA ALA A 273 -33.72 -5.25 -1.39
C ALA A 273 -32.57 -4.61 -2.18
N MET A 274 -32.81 -4.17 -3.42
CA MET A 274 -31.79 -3.49 -4.22
C MET A 274 -31.43 -2.11 -3.65
N MET A 275 -32.43 -1.33 -3.21
CA MET A 275 -32.19 -0.03 -2.57
C MET A 275 -31.36 -0.16 -1.28
N ALA A 276 -31.68 -1.14 -0.43
CA ALA A 276 -30.92 -1.41 0.78
C ALA A 276 -29.44 -1.71 0.47
N ARG A 277 -29.19 -2.62 -0.49
CA ARG A 277 -27.82 -2.98 -0.92
C ARG A 277 -27.04 -1.80 -1.52
N LEU A 278 -27.72 -0.87 -2.19
CA LEU A 278 -27.08 0.33 -2.73
C LEU A 278 -26.71 1.33 -1.65
N ARG A 279 -27.59 1.58 -0.68
CA ARG A 279 -27.28 2.46 0.46
C ARG A 279 -26.04 1.97 1.21
N ASP A 280 -25.97 0.66 1.48
CA ASP A 280 -24.84 0.04 2.20
C ASP A 280 -23.52 0.09 1.40
N GLN A 281 -23.59 0.36 0.10
CA GLN A 281 -22.40 0.60 -0.73
C GLN A 281 -21.98 2.07 -0.78
N SER A 282 -22.93 3.00 -0.63
CA SER A 282 -22.68 4.43 -0.77
C SER A 282 -22.29 5.11 0.55
N GLU A 283 -22.67 4.54 1.69
CA GLU A 283 -22.31 5.08 3.01
C GLU A 283 -21.02 4.46 3.57
N ASP A 284 -20.25 5.26 4.32
CA ASP A 284 -19.13 4.75 5.10
C ASP A 284 -19.64 3.82 6.21
N ILE A 285 -19.14 2.59 6.25
CA ILE A 285 -19.53 1.59 7.25
C ILE A 285 -19.06 2.04 8.63
N LYS A 286 -19.99 2.56 9.45
CA LYS A 286 -19.76 2.84 10.87
C LYS A 286 -19.97 1.58 11.70
N LEU A 287 -18.90 1.08 12.32
CA LEU A 287 -18.94 -0.16 13.09
C LEU A 287 -19.38 0.09 14.54
N ASN A 288 -20.36 -0.69 15.01
CA ASN A 288 -20.69 -0.82 16.41
C ASN A 288 -19.89 -1.99 17.02
N LEU A 289 -18.66 -1.71 17.44
CA LEU A 289 -17.73 -2.74 17.92
C LEU A 289 -18.12 -3.26 19.30
N GLN A 290 -18.40 -4.56 19.38
CA GLN A 290 -18.74 -5.26 20.62
C GLN A 290 -17.97 -6.59 20.72
N ALA A 291 -17.79 -7.08 21.94
CA ALA A 291 -17.09 -8.34 22.20
C ALA A 291 -17.96 -9.54 21.82
N HIS A 292 -17.56 -10.29 20.81
CA HIS A 292 -18.28 -11.47 20.34
C HIS A 292 -17.34 -12.66 20.13
N ARG A 293 -17.84 -13.86 20.42
CA ARG A 293 -17.18 -15.12 20.04
C ARG A 293 -17.39 -15.36 18.56
N ILE A 294 -16.31 -15.55 17.81
CA ILE A 294 -16.38 -15.73 16.36
C ILE A 294 -17.10 -17.03 15.96
N SER A 295 -16.97 -18.10 16.76
CA SER A 295 -17.69 -19.36 16.57
C SER A 295 -19.21 -19.17 16.58
N VAL A 296 -19.72 -18.43 17.57
CA VAL A 296 -21.15 -18.13 17.74
C VAL A 296 -21.69 -17.33 16.54
N LEU A 297 -20.90 -16.39 16.01
CA LEU A 297 -21.30 -15.64 14.81
C LEU A 297 -21.35 -16.55 13.58
N ALA A 298 -20.37 -17.45 13.43
CA ALA A 298 -20.35 -18.44 12.37
C ALA A 298 -21.54 -19.39 12.44
N ASP A 299 -21.84 -19.93 13.62
CA ASP A 299 -22.97 -20.85 13.82
C ASP A 299 -24.33 -20.18 13.55
N LYS A 300 -24.52 -18.92 13.95
CA LYS A 300 -25.74 -18.15 13.61
C LYS A 300 -25.93 -18.01 12.10
N ALA A 301 -24.88 -17.64 11.38
CA ALA A 301 -24.95 -17.50 9.93
C ALA A 301 -25.17 -18.86 9.24
N ILE A 302 -24.58 -19.93 9.76
CA ILE A 302 -24.80 -21.30 9.28
C ILE A 302 -26.27 -21.71 9.49
N GLN A 303 -26.84 -21.41 10.65
CA GLN A 303 -28.24 -21.75 10.96
C GLN A 303 -29.19 -21.12 9.94
N VAL A 304 -28.98 -19.84 9.60
CA VAL A 304 -29.76 -19.13 8.57
C VAL A 304 -29.61 -19.79 7.19
N MET A 305 -28.41 -20.25 6.85
CA MET A 305 -28.11 -20.82 5.53
C MET A 305 -28.38 -22.33 5.40
N THR A 306 -28.71 -23.01 6.49
CA THR A 306 -28.95 -24.46 6.54
C THR A 306 -29.99 -24.94 5.52
N PRO A 307 -31.17 -24.29 5.36
CA PRO A 307 -32.16 -24.72 4.36
C PRO A 307 -31.60 -24.73 2.93
N TYR A 308 -30.76 -23.74 2.58
CA TYR A 308 -30.16 -23.63 1.25
C TYR A 308 -29.08 -24.70 1.03
N PHE A 309 -28.29 -25.03 2.06
CA PHE A 309 -27.33 -26.13 1.98
C PHE A 309 -28.04 -27.47 1.72
N SER A 310 -29.14 -27.73 2.43
CA SER A 310 -29.95 -28.94 2.23
C SER A 310 -30.58 -29.00 0.85
N GLN A 311 -31.18 -27.89 0.38
CA GLN A 311 -31.81 -27.82 -0.93
C GLN A 311 -30.83 -28.10 -2.08
N GLN A 312 -29.58 -27.66 -1.95
CA GLN A 312 -28.53 -27.85 -2.96
C GLN A 312 -27.63 -29.06 -2.70
N GLN A 313 -27.99 -29.95 -1.76
CA GLN A 313 -27.20 -31.15 -1.42
C GLN A 313 -25.73 -30.85 -1.04
N ILE A 314 -25.50 -29.75 -0.33
CA ILE A 314 -24.17 -29.33 0.14
C ILE A 314 -23.88 -29.96 1.51
N THR A 315 -22.78 -30.69 1.61
CA THR A 315 -22.30 -31.24 2.88
C THR A 315 -21.44 -30.20 3.59
N LEU A 316 -21.83 -29.83 4.81
CA LEU A 316 -21.10 -28.86 5.63
C LEU A 316 -20.07 -29.53 6.54
N SER A 317 -18.84 -29.04 6.54
CA SER A 317 -17.77 -29.41 7.47
C SER A 317 -17.34 -28.19 8.28
N ARG A 318 -17.40 -28.30 9.61
CA ARG A 318 -17.03 -27.23 10.54
C ARG A 318 -15.78 -27.66 11.33
N ASN A 319 -14.77 -26.80 11.36
CA ASN A 319 -13.56 -27.03 12.16
C ASN A 319 -13.10 -25.75 12.85
N TYR A 320 -13.45 -25.60 14.13
CA TYR A 320 -13.06 -24.44 14.93
C TYR A 320 -11.90 -24.84 15.84
N SER A 321 -10.67 -24.69 15.33
CA SER A 321 -9.45 -24.96 16.09
C SER A 321 -9.16 -23.88 17.14
N CYS A 322 -9.84 -22.73 17.07
CA CYS A 322 -9.85 -21.74 18.13
C CYS A 322 -11.23 -21.07 18.27
N ASP A 323 -11.58 -20.67 19.49
CA ASP A 323 -12.79 -19.89 19.77
C ASP A 323 -12.41 -18.54 20.39
N ALA A 324 -11.99 -17.61 19.53
CA ALA A 324 -11.53 -16.31 19.97
C ALA A 324 -12.69 -15.32 20.19
N VAL A 325 -12.58 -14.53 21.26
CA VAL A 325 -13.42 -13.34 21.45
C VAL A 325 -12.76 -12.16 20.77
N MET A 326 -13.52 -11.45 19.94
CA MET A 326 -13.03 -10.29 19.21
C MET A 326 -13.99 -9.10 19.29
N LEU A 327 -13.43 -7.90 19.22
CA LEU A 327 -14.16 -6.65 19.06
C LEU A 327 -14.57 -6.49 17.59
N CYS A 328 -15.84 -6.75 17.30
CA CYS A 328 -16.41 -6.63 15.98
C CYS A 328 -17.87 -6.21 16.02
N ASP A 329 -18.37 -5.75 14.89
CA ASP A 329 -19.80 -5.52 14.68
C ASP A 329 -20.45 -6.85 14.27
N ASN A 330 -21.34 -7.37 15.11
CA ASN A 330 -21.95 -8.68 14.90
C ASN A 330 -22.89 -8.71 13.68
N VAL A 331 -23.61 -7.62 13.40
CA VAL A 331 -24.52 -7.52 12.27
C VAL A 331 -23.72 -7.55 10.97
N GLN A 332 -22.65 -6.75 10.90
CA GLN A 332 -21.81 -6.68 9.71
C GLN A 332 -21.05 -8.00 9.47
N VAL A 333 -20.49 -8.62 10.51
CA VAL A 333 -19.79 -9.91 10.38
C VAL A 333 -20.77 -11.04 10.02
N HIS A 334 -21.98 -11.03 10.55
CA HIS A 334 -23.01 -12.00 10.17
C HIS A 334 -23.35 -11.88 8.68
N GLU A 335 -23.59 -10.67 8.19
CA GLU A 335 -23.89 -10.40 6.78
C GLU A 335 -22.73 -10.78 5.86
N VAL A 336 -21.48 -10.56 6.30
CA VAL A 336 -20.28 -11.05 5.59
C VAL A 336 -20.36 -12.56 5.39
N LEU A 337 -20.65 -13.32 6.44
CA LEU A 337 -20.70 -14.78 6.39
C LEU A 337 -21.85 -15.27 5.51
N VAL A 338 -23.03 -14.66 5.62
CA VAL A 338 -24.18 -14.97 4.75
C VAL A 338 -23.83 -14.73 3.27
N ASN A 339 -23.16 -13.62 2.94
CA ASN A 339 -22.72 -13.35 1.57
C ASN A 339 -21.70 -14.37 1.06
N LEU A 340 -20.76 -14.82 1.90
CA LEU A 340 -19.82 -15.88 1.52
C LEU A 340 -20.51 -17.22 1.32
N PHE A 341 -21.44 -17.58 2.21
CA PHE A 341 -22.20 -18.83 2.10
C PHE A 341 -23.13 -18.85 0.89
N SER A 342 -23.82 -17.74 0.58
CA SER A 342 -24.63 -17.62 -0.64
C SER A 342 -23.78 -17.80 -1.89
N ASN A 343 -22.60 -17.16 -1.94
CA ASN A 343 -21.68 -17.31 -3.07
C ASN A 343 -21.22 -18.77 -3.25
N ALA A 344 -20.94 -19.47 -2.15
CA ALA A 344 -20.57 -20.88 -2.15
C ALA A 344 -21.72 -21.78 -2.64
N VAL A 345 -22.95 -21.55 -2.15
CA VAL A 345 -24.15 -22.28 -2.57
C VAL A 345 -24.37 -22.14 -4.07
N GLU A 346 -24.29 -20.92 -4.59
CA GLU A 346 -24.48 -20.63 -6.00
C GLU A 346 -23.37 -21.22 -6.90
N ALA A 347 -22.16 -21.40 -6.36
CA ALA A 347 -21.05 -22.03 -7.07
C ALA A 347 -21.15 -23.57 -7.08
N MET A 348 -21.98 -24.16 -6.22
CA MET A 348 -22.17 -25.60 -6.02
C MET A 348 -23.59 -26.06 -6.38
N LYS A 349 -24.10 -25.65 -7.55
CA LYS A 349 -25.49 -25.99 -8.00
C LYS A 349 -25.78 -27.49 -8.12
N SER A 350 -24.75 -28.32 -8.24
CA SER A 350 -24.86 -29.79 -8.35
C SER A 350 -24.47 -30.51 -7.06
N GLY A 351 -24.49 -29.81 -5.93
CA GLY A 351 -23.95 -30.29 -4.66
C GLY A 351 -22.45 -30.08 -4.52
N GLY A 352 -21.93 -30.39 -3.33
CA GLY A 352 -20.53 -30.18 -3.00
C GLY A 352 -20.25 -30.22 -1.51
N LYS A 353 -19.04 -29.77 -1.13
CA LYS A 353 -18.61 -29.68 0.28
C LYS A 353 -18.24 -28.24 0.61
N LEU A 354 -18.86 -27.71 1.67
CA LEU A 354 -18.52 -26.41 2.24
C LEU A 354 -17.72 -26.64 3.53
N TYR A 355 -16.53 -26.05 3.62
CA TYR A 355 -15.67 -26.10 4.78
C TYR A 355 -15.64 -24.73 5.44
N ILE A 356 -15.91 -24.69 6.74
CA ILE A 356 -15.84 -23.47 7.56
C ILE A 356 -14.83 -23.72 8.66
N GLU A 357 -13.72 -22.99 8.60
CA GLU A 357 -12.57 -23.20 9.48
C GLU A 357 -12.24 -21.93 10.25
N ILE A 358 -11.97 -22.06 11.55
CA ILE A 358 -11.54 -20.93 12.39
C ILE A 358 -10.26 -21.34 13.09
N TYR A 359 -9.18 -20.61 12.85
CA TYR A 359 -7.86 -20.92 13.41
C TYR A 359 -7.05 -19.66 13.69
N ARG A 360 -6.06 -19.78 14.59
CA ARG A 360 -5.11 -18.69 14.85
C ARG A 360 -3.96 -18.75 13.83
N LEU A 361 -3.62 -17.61 13.25
CA LEU A 361 -2.41 -17.42 12.46
C LEU A 361 -1.55 -16.34 13.12
N LYS A 362 -0.22 -16.33 12.90
CA LYS A 362 0.68 -15.33 13.53
C LYS A 362 0.13 -13.92 13.33
N GLY A 363 -0.26 -13.27 14.43
CA GLY A 363 -0.77 -11.90 14.40
C GLY A 363 -2.30 -11.74 14.38
N GLY A 364 -3.11 -12.81 14.52
CA GLY A 364 -4.57 -12.67 14.57
C GLY A 364 -5.37 -13.99 14.56
N VAL A 365 -6.63 -13.89 14.15
CA VAL A 365 -7.55 -15.02 13.91
C VAL A 365 -8.01 -14.97 12.47
N THR A 366 -8.08 -16.15 11.84
CA THR A 366 -8.54 -16.30 10.48
C THR A 366 -9.80 -17.16 10.46
N LEU A 367 -10.83 -16.69 9.77
CA LEU A 367 -12.01 -17.45 9.40
C LEU A 367 -11.92 -17.76 7.91
N SER A 368 -11.94 -19.05 7.56
CA SER A 368 -11.91 -19.51 6.18
C SER A 368 -13.24 -20.14 5.79
N VAL A 369 -13.74 -19.76 4.62
CA VAL A 369 -14.89 -20.38 3.95
C VAL A 369 -14.39 -20.96 2.64
N ARG A 370 -14.44 -22.28 2.49
CA ARG A 370 -13.95 -22.98 1.30
C ARG A 370 -15.02 -23.88 0.71
N ASP A 371 -15.31 -23.69 -0.57
CA ASP A 371 -16.23 -24.52 -1.34
C ASP A 371 -15.49 -25.41 -2.35
N THR A 372 -16.21 -26.40 -2.88
CA THR A 372 -15.76 -27.26 -3.99
C THR A 372 -16.53 -26.96 -5.27
N GLY A 373 -16.95 -25.71 -5.47
CA GLY A 373 -17.74 -25.31 -6.63
C GLY A 373 -16.92 -25.13 -7.90
N VAL A 374 -17.49 -24.41 -8.87
CA VAL A 374 -16.88 -24.17 -10.19
C VAL A 374 -15.59 -23.34 -10.15
N GLY A 375 -15.29 -22.66 -9.04
CA GLY A 375 -14.13 -21.80 -8.90
C GLY A 375 -14.19 -20.51 -9.74
N ILE A 376 -13.10 -19.74 -9.70
CA ILE A 376 -12.97 -18.44 -10.36
C ILE A 376 -11.85 -18.50 -11.41
N PRO A 377 -12.13 -18.18 -12.69
CA PRO A 377 -11.11 -18.02 -13.73
C PRO A 377 -10.10 -16.90 -13.40
N GLU A 378 -8.82 -17.12 -13.71
CA GLU A 378 -7.71 -16.20 -13.36
C GLU A 378 -7.94 -14.76 -13.88
N ARG A 379 -8.53 -14.63 -15.09
CA ARG A 379 -8.88 -13.36 -15.72
C ARG A 379 -9.84 -12.48 -14.90
N HIS A 380 -10.56 -13.03 -13.93
CA HIS A 380 -11.55 -12.29 -13.14
C HIS A 380 -11.01 -11.77 -11.81
N PHE A 381 -9.86 -12.25 -11.31
CA PHE A 381 -9.32 -11.88 -9.99
C PHE A 381 -9.10 -10.37 -9.80
N GLY A 382 -8.76 -9.65 -10.88
CA GLY A 382 -8.63 -8.18 -10.82
C GLY A 382 -9.93 -7.43 -10.57
N PHE A 383 -11.08 -8.09 -10.72
CA PHE A 383 -12.40 -7.47 -10.72
C PHE A 383 -13.39 -8.07 -9.71
N ILE A 384 -13.16 -9.26 -9.16
CA ILE A 384 -14.12 -9.96 -8.28
C ILE A 384 -14.53 -9.21 -7.01
N VAL A 385 -13.69 -8.28 -6.54
CA VAL A 385 -13.97 -7.42 -5.38
C VAL A 385 -14.53 -6.05 -5.80
N SER A 386 -14.57 -5.76 -7.10
CA SER A 386 -15.17 -4.53 -7.63
C SER A 386 -16.69 -4.60 -7.47
N PRO A 387 -17.34 -3.54 -6.97
CA PRO A 387 -18.79 -3.51 -6.92
C PRO A 387 -19.39 -3.69 -8.32
N PHE A 388 -20.56 -4.34 -8.39
CA PHE A 388 -21.30 -4.64 -9.63
C PHE A 388 -20.64 -5.65 -10.57
N PHE A 389 -19.46 -6.15 -10.23
CA PHE A 389 -18.87 -7.25 -10.97
C PHE A 389 -19.63 -8.54 -10.66
N THR A 390 -20.21 -9.13 -11.70
CA THR A 390 -20.86 -10.44 -11.62
C THR A 390 -20.69 -11.17 -12.94
N THR A 391 -20.42 -12.47 -12.85
CA THR A 391 -20.46 -13.41 -13.98
C THR A 391 -21.79 -14.18 -14.03
N LYS A 392 -22.71 -13.85 -13.11
CA LYS A 392 -23.99 -14.53 -12.88
C LYS A 392 -25.15 -13.71 -13.45
N ASP A 393 -26.34 -14.30 -13.47
CA ASP A 393 -27.58 -13.62 -13.88
C ASP A 393 -27.83 -12.37 -13.02
N ARG A 394 -27.89 -11.21 -13.67
CA ARG A 394 -28.07 -9.90 -13.04
C ARG A 394 -29.45 -9.70 -12.43
N LYS A 395 -30.42 -10.58 -12.72
CA LYS A 395 -31.75 -10.53 -12.11
C LYS A 395 -31.76 -10.87 -10.63
N THR A 396 -30.81 -11.66 -10.15
CA THR A 396 -30.72 -12.07 -8.73
C THR A 396 -29.40 -11.68 -8.09
N ASN A 397 -28.37 -11.41 -8.91
CA ASN A 397 -27.01 -11.17 -8.46
C ASN A 397 -26.49 -9.80 -8.91
N PHE A 398 -26.51 -8.84 -7.99
CA PHE A 398 -26.06 -7.47 -8.23
C PHE A 398 -24.54 -7.28 -8.21
N GLY A 399 -23.75 -8.33 -7.93
CA GLY A 399 -22.28 -8.19 -7.83
C GLY A 399 -21.82 -7.37 -6.62
N LEU A 400 -22.62 -7.32 -5.56
CA LEU A 400 -22.37 -6.50 -4.36
C LEU A 400 -21.85 -7.28 -3.15
N GLY A 401 -21.95 -8.61 -3.15
CA GLY A 401 -21.60 -9.43 -1.99
C GLY A 401 -20.12 -9.35 -1.61
N LEU A 402 -19.21 -9.71 -2.52
CA LEU A 402 -17.77 -9.72 -2.22
C LEU A 402 -17.19 -8.32 -2.00
N SER A 403 -17.71 -7.30 -2.69
CA SER A 403 -17.30 -5.91 -2.46
C SER A 403 -17.74 -5.40 -1.08
N TYR A 404 -18.93 -5.78 -0.61
CA TYR A 404 -19.38 -5.54 0.75
C TYR A 404 -18.49 -6.27 1.78
N VAL A 405 -18.17 -7.55 1.56
CA VAL A 405 -17.24 -8.30 2.43
C VAL A 405 -15.91 -7.58 2.58
N TYR A 406 -15.34 -7.12 1.47
CA TYR A 406 -14.09 -6.39 1.48
C TYR A 406 -14.18 -5.07 2.26
N LYS A 407 -15.24 -4.29 2.09
CA LYS A 407 -15.47 -3.04 2.84
C LYS A 407 -15.60 -3.28 4.34
N VAL A 408 -16.38 -4.29 4.75
CA VAL A 408 -16.53 -4.64 6.17
C VAL A 408 -15.19 -5.07 6.77
N MET A 409 -14.39 -5.88 6.05
CA MET A 409 -13.07 -6.28 6.51
C MET A 409 -12.11 -5.09 6.64
N GLN A 410 -12.12 -4.16 5.68
CA GLN A 410 -11.35 -2.92 5.78
C GLN A 410 -11.76 -2.07 6.98
N ALA A 411 -13.06 -1.90 7.23
CA ALA A 411 -13.56 -1.17 8.39
C ALA A 411 -13.10 -1.82 9.72
N HIS A 412 -13.04 -3.16 9.76
CA HIS A 412 -12.48 -3.90 10.89
C HIS A 412 -10.95 -3.86 10.96
N ASN A 413 -10.28 -3.17 10.03
CA ASN A 413 -8.84 -3.17 9.82
C ASN A 413 -8.25 -4.58 9.67
N GLY A 414 -9.03 -5.50 9.11
CA GLY A 414 -8.62 -6.85 8.73
C GLY A 414 -8.23 -6.94 7.27
N SER A 415 -7.98 -8.15 6.81
CA SER A 415 -7.68 -8.44 5.40
C SER A 415 -8.54 -9.58 4.89
N MET A 416 -8.80 -9.56 3.58
CA MET A 416 -9.50 -10.60 2.85
C MET A 416 -8.55 -11.15 1.78
N GLU A 417 -8.45 -12.47 1.68
CA GLU A 417 -7.70 -13.17 0.64
C GLU A 417 -8.62 -14.18 -0.04
N ILE A 418 -8.49 -14.34 -1.35
CA ILE A 418 -9.28 -15.27 -2.14
C ILE A 418 -8.30 -16.20 -2.87
N LEU A 419 -8.44 -17.50 -2.65
CA LEU A 419 -7.69 -18.54 -3.33
C LEU A 419 -8.69 -19.37 -4.14
N SER A 420 -8.55 -19.41 -5.46
CA SER A 420 -9.46 -20.18 -6.30
C SER A 420 -8.76 -20.69 -7.54
N LYS A 421 -9.24 -21.85 -8.02
CA LYS A 421 -8.85 -22.40 -9.31
C LYS A 421 -10.11 -22.88 -10.01
N GLU A 422 -10.24 -22.50 -11.28
CA GLU A 422 -11.36 -22.92 -12.13
C GLU A 422 -11.48 -24.46 -12.12
N GLY A 423 -12.71 -24.93 -11.89
CA GLY A 423 -13.06 -26.35 -11.72
C GLY A 423 -12.67 -27.00 -10.40
N LYS A 424 -12.02 -26.28 -9.46
CA LYS A 424 -11.59 -26.85 -8.16
C LYS A 424 -12.24 -26.22 -6.93
N GLY A 425 -12.93 -25.10 -7.08
CA GLY A 425 -13.59 -24.36 -6.00
C GLY A 425 -12.87 -23.09 -5.58
N THR A 426 -13.39 -22.47 -4.54
CA THR A 426 -12.92 -21.18 -4.01
C THR A 426 -12.74 -21.27 -2.49
N ALA A 427 -11.71 -20.61 -1.97
CA ALA A 427 -11.49 -20.40 -0.56
C ALA A 427 -11.35 -18.90 -0.30
N VAL A 428 -12.15 -18.37 0.62
CA VAL A 428 -12.09 -16.98 1.08
C VAL A 428 -11.59 -16.98 2.51
N LEU A 429 -10.54 -16.22 2.78
CA LEU A 429 -9.90 -16.11 4.09
C LEU A 429 -10.11 -14.70 4.63
N LEU A 430 -10.77 -14.60 5.77
CA LEU A 430 -11.00 -13.36 6.51
C LEU A 430 -10.07 -13.32 7.71
N HIS A 431 -9.10 -12.41 7.69
CA HIS A 431 -8.13 -12.27 8.77
C HIS A 431 -8.43 -11.05 9.63
N PHE A 432 -8.60 -11.28 10.94
CA PHE A 432 -8.77 -10.25 11.95
C PHE A 432 -7.48 -10.12 12.78
N PRO A 433 -6.90 -8.92 12.89
CA PRO A 433 -5.61 -8.73 13.55
C PRO A 433 -5.71 -8.88 15.07
N LYS A 434 -4.60 -9.23 15.71
CA LYS A 434 -4.51 -9.51 17.16
C LYS A 434 -5.05 -8.37 18.03
N ARG A 435 -4.92 -7.12 17.60
CA ARG A 435 -5.49 -5.94 18.29
C ARG A 435 -7.01 -6.00 18.48
N LYS A 436 -7.71 -6.80 17.68
CA LYS A 436 -9.16 -7.02 17.80
C LYS A 436 -9.50 -8.16 18.75
N LEU A 437 -8.54 -9.01 19.10
CA LEU A 437 -8.77 -10.14 19.99
C LEU A 437 -8.73 -9.65 21.45
N LEU A 438 -9.71 -10.08 22.22
CA LEU A 438 -9.70 -9.91 23.66
C LEU A 438 -9.02 -11.13 24.27
N ASP A 439 -7.83 -10.94 24.85
CA ASP A 439 -7.21 -11.96 25.72
C ASP A 439 -8.06 -12.06 26.98
N LEU A 440 -8.89 -13.10 27.07
CA LEU A 440 -9.66 -13.41 28.28
C LEU A 440 -8.73 -13.72 29.48
N ASP A 441 -7.49 -14.15 29.23
CA ASP A 441 -6.51 -14.46 30.28
C ASP A 441 -5.85 -13.22 30.91
N ARG A 442 -5.87 -12.06 30.25
CA ARG A 442 -5.20 -10.84 30.77
C ARG A 442 -6.03 -10.06 31.77
N LYS A 443 -7.35 -10.25 31.84
CA LYS A 443 -8.22 -9.50 32.77
C LYS A 443 -8.35 -10.13 34.15
N VAL A 444 -8.07 -11.43 34.31
CA VAL A 444 -8.06 -12.07 35.63
C VAL A 444 -6.84 -11.62 36.48
N SER A 445 -5.71 -11.29 35.85
CA SER A 445 -4.51 -10.84 36.58
C SER A 445 -4.50 -9.35 36.96
N LEU A 446 -5.33 -8.53 36.31
CA LEU A 446 -5.44 -7.09 36.61
C LEU A 446 -6.43 -6.83 37.76
N PHE A 447 -7.55 -7.56 37.84
CA PHE A 447 -8.47 -7.47 38.99
C PHE A 447 -7.99 -8.27 40.22
N GLY A 448 -7.20 -9.33 40.04
CA GLY A 448 -6.63 -10.11 41.15
C GLY A 448 -5.51 -9.42 41.92
N ARG A 449 -4.96 -8.30 41.43
CA ARG A 449 -3.93 -7.51 42.14
C ARG A 449 -4.47 -6.35 42.97
N GLU A 450 -5.68 -5.86 42.68
CA GLU A 450 -6.28 -4.77 43.46
C GLU A 450 -6.90 -5.24 44.78
N PHE A 451 -7.18 -6.53 44.96
CA PHE A 451 -7.71 -7.08 46.23
C PHE A 451 -6.67 -7.79 47.12
N ALA A 452 -5.40 -7.83 46.72
CA ALA A 452 -4.34 -8.49 47.49
C ALA A 452 -3.56 -7.55 48.44
N ASN A 453 -3.85 -6.25 48.44
CA ASN A 453 -3.13 -5.25 49.25
C ASN A 453 -3.89 -4.72 50.48
N ASP A 454 -5.13 -5.14 50.73
CA ASP A 454 -5.81 -4.84 52.00
C ASP A 454 -5.58 -5.99 53.00
N LYS A 455 -4.41 -5.98 53.63
CA LYS A 455 -4.25 -6.60 54.95
C LYS A 455 -4.78 -5.64 56.01
N PRO A 456 -5.71 -6.02 56.89
CA PRO A 456 -6.12 -5.18 57.99
C PRO A 456 -4.95 -5.06 58.99
N ALA A 457 -4.60 -3.82 59.33
CA ALA A 457 -3.70 -3.52 60.43
C ALA A 457 -4.29 -4.12 61.72
N ALA A 458 -3.63 -5.15 62.23
CA ALA A 458 -3.96 -5.75 63.52
C ALA A 458 -3.65 -4.73 64.62
N ARG A 459 -4.69 -4.25 65.28
CA ARG A 459 -4.60 -3.69 66.64
C ARG A 459 -4.35 -4.86 67.60
N ARG A 460 -3.19 -4.87 68.25
CA ARG A 460 -3.01 -5.03 69.69
C ARG A 460 -1.53 -4.90 70.06
#